data_AF-A0A1D2MPC2-F1
#
_entry.id   AF-A0A1D2MPC2-F1
#
_cell.length_a   1.000
_cell.length_b   1.000
_cell.length_c   1.000
_cell.angle_alpha   90.00
_cell.angle_beta   90.00
_cell.angle_gamma   90.00
#
_symmetry.space_group_name_H-M   'P 1'
#
loop_
_entity.id
_entity.type
_entity.pdbx_description
1 polymer ?
#
loop_
_entity_poly.entity_id
_entity_poly.type
_entity_poly.pdbx_seq_one_letter_code
_entity_poly.pdbx_strand_id
1 'polypeptide(L)'
;MDFTDDVVEGMLEYIYKGEQSYLLLDKRVVDLLRIAEKYDLPDLKEDCELKIAEHVNKDNALEILMMANMNNGNYLKPRVMDYINA
;
A
#
# COMPACT_ATOMS: atom_id res chain seq x y z
N MET A 1 4.42 9.01 -17.53
CA MET A 1 5.22 8.71 -16.33
C MET A 1 4.60 7.50 -15.65
N ASP A 2 5.39 6.69 -14.95
CA ASP A 2 4.89 5.47 -14.28
C ASP A 2 3.90 5.74 -13.13
N PHE A 3 3.94 6.96 -12.57
CA PHE A 3 3.06 7.41 -11.49
C PHE A 3 2.47 8.77 -11.87
N THR A 4 1.27 9.03 -11.38
CA THR A 4 0.59 10.31 -11.52
C THR A 4 1.17 11.35 -10.54
N ASP A 5 1.01 12.64 -10.88
CA ASP A 5 1.58 13.74 -10.10
C ASP A 5 1.14 13.70 -8.63
N ASP A 6 -0.08 13.25 -8.37
CA ASP A 6 -0.63 13.14 -7.02
C ASP A 6 -0.05 11.98 -6.19
N VAL A 7 0.41 10.90 -6.83
CA VAL A 7 1.12 9.81 -6.15
C VAL A 7 2.54 10.27 -5.79
N VAL A 8 3.19 11.00 -6.69
CA VAL A 8 4.51 11.59 -6.43
C VAL A 8 4.44 12.66 -5.35
N GLU A 9 3.41 13.51 -5.37
CA GLU A 9 3.15 14.48 -4.32
C GLU A 9 2.97 13.79 -2.97
N GLY A 10 2.14 12.75 -2.89
CA GLY A 10 1.94 11.97 -1.66
C GLY A 10 3.23 11.35 -1.11
N MET A 11 4.10 10.82 -1.99
CA MET A 11 5.42 10.32 -1.60
C MET A 11 6.30 11.45 -1.03
N LEU A 12 6.36 12.60 -1.70
CA LEU A 12 7.16 13.74 -1.23
C LEU A 12 6.64 14.28 0.10
N GLU A 13 5.33 14.40 0.26
CA GLU A 13 4.73 14.82 1.52
C GLU A 13 5.08 13.88 2.67
N TYR A 14 5.08 12.57 2.44
CA TYR A 14 5.54 11.61 3.44
C TYR A 14 6.97 11.86 3.88
N ILE A 15 7.89 11.98 2.91
CA ILE A 15 9.32 12.18 3.16
C ILE A 15 9.58 13.47 3.94
N TYR A 16 8.87 14.55 3.61
CA TYR A 16 9.15 15.88 4.20
C TYR A 16 8.34 16.19 5.45
N LYS A 17 7.13 15.64 5.61
CA LYS A 17 6.22 15.97 6.73
C LYS A 17 6.08 14.84 7.75
N GLY A 18 6.36 13.59 7.37
CA GLY A 18 6.25 12.42 8.24
C GLY A 18 4.83 12.08 8.71
N GLU A 19 3.80 12.71 8.13
CA GLU A 19 2.44 12.69 8.69
C GLU A 19 1.46 11.91 7.80
N GLN A 20 0.81 10.88 8.36
CA GLN A 20 -0.05 9.88 7.69
C GLN A 20 -1.34 10.39 7.03
N SER A 21 -1.49 11.71 6.84
CA SER A 21 -2.66 12.30 6.20
C SER A 21 -2.86 11.84 4.73
N TYR A 22 -1.84 11.24 4.11
CA TYR A 22 -1.90 10.75 2.71
C TYR A 22 -2.47 9.32 2.59
N LEU A 23 -2.54 8.55 3.68
CA LEU A 23 -3.18 7.21 3.71
C LEU A 23 -4.73 7.29 3.67
N LEU A 24 -5.30 8.50 3.66
CA LEU A 24 -6.74 8.74 3.61
C LEU A 24 -7.38 8.50 2.23
N LEU A 25 -6.59 8.10 1.21
CA LEU A 25 -7.14 7.80 -0.11
C LEU A 25 -6.96 6.32 -0.44
N ASP A 26 -8.01 5.54 -0.14
CA ASP A 26 -8.12 4.12 -0.48
C ASP A 26 -7.75 3.82 -1.93
N LYS A 27 -8.07 4.73 -2.86
CA LYS A 27 -7.75 4.56 -4.28
C LYS A 27 -6.26 4.75 -4.62
N ARG A 28 -5.50 5.47 -3.79
CA ARG A 28 -4.09 5.81 -4.05
C ARG A 28 -3.11 4.95 -3.29
N VAL A 29 -3.58 4.26 -2.26
CA VAL A 29 -2.73 3.48 -1.36
C VAL A 29 -1.99 2.35 -2.11
N VAL A 30 -2.59 1.82 -3.19
CA VAL A 30 -1.94 0.83 -4.07
C VAL A 30 -0.80 1.44 -4.88
N ASP A 31 -1.00 2.61 -5.49
CA ASP A 31 0.06 3.27 -6.25
C ASP A 31 1.15 3.84 -5.33
N LEU A 32 0.79 4.24 -4.11
CA LEU A 32 1.74 4.57 -3.04
C LEU A 32 2.55 3.35 -2.60
N LEU A 33 1.96 2.16 -2.50
CA LEU A 33 2.71 0.94 -2.24
C LEU A 33 3.72 0.66 -3.37
N ARG A 34 3.32 0.86 -4.62
CA ARG A 34 4.17 0.66 -5.80
C ARG A 34 5.32 1.66 -5.87
N ILE A 35 5.07 2.94 -5.56
CA ILE A 35 6.12 3.97 -5.55
C ILE A 35 7.07 3.74 -4.36
N ALA A 36 6.56 3.34 -3.20
CA ALA A 36 7.36 2.99 -2.04
C ALA A 36 8.31 1.82 -2.32
N GLU A 37 7.82 0.78 -3.00
CA GLU A 37 8.65 -0.34 -3.45
C GLU A 37 9.70 0.09 -4.48
N LYS A 38 9.32 0.93 -5.45
CA LYS A 38 10.24 1.37 -6.51
C LYS A 38 11.40 2.21 -5.98
N TYR A 39 11.13 3.08 -5.00
CA TYR A 39 12.12 4.00 -4.43
C TYR A 39 12.70 3.52 -3.09
N ASP A 40 12.42 2.26 -2.70
CA ASP A 40 12.93 1.62 -1.48
C ASP A 40 12.64 2.44 -0.21
N LEU A 41 11.36 2.76 -0.01
CA LEU A 41 10.83 3.48 1.15
C LEU A 41 10.12 2.51 2.10
N PRO A 42 10.86 1.80 3.00
CA PRO A 42 10.31 0.71 3.79
C PRO A 42 9.21 1.14 4.77
N ASP A 43 9.37 2.30 5.42
CA ASP A 43 8.38 2.81 6.38
C ASP A 43 7.05 3.15 5.67
N LEU A 44 7.13 3.81 4.51
CA LEU A 44 5.96 4.12 3.69
C LEU A 44 5.25 2.86 3.20
N LYS A 45 6.05 1.85 2.82
CA LYS A 45 5.55 0.56 2.35
C LYS A 45 4.79 -0.17 3.46
N GLU A 46 5.37 -0.26 4.65
CA GLU A 46 4.72 -0.89 5.80
C GLU A 46 3.41 -0.18 6.18
N ASP A 47 3.42 1.14 6.20
CA ASP A 47 2.24 1.96 6.45
C ASP A 47 1.11 1.72 5.42
N CYS A 48 1.46 1.65 4.14
CA CYS A 48 0.49 1.31 3.08
C CYS A 48 -0.06 -0.11 3.25
N GLU A 49 0.81 -1.08 3.56
CA GLU A 49 0.41 -2.48 3.78
C GLU A 49 -0.56 -2.62 4.96
N LEU A 50 -0.33 -1.92 6.07
CA LEU A 50 -1.23 -1.88 7.21
C LEU A 50 -2.59 -1.30 6.81
N LYS A 51 -2.61 -0.19 6.07
CA LYS A 51 -3.84 0.46 5.65
C LYS A 51 -4.68 -0.39 4.70
N ILE A 52 -4.02 -1.07 3.76
CA ILE A 52 -4.70 -1.99 2.84
C ILE A 52 -5.30 -3.17 3.62
N ALA A 53 -4.57 -3.71 4.60
CA ALA A 53 -5.03 -4.82 5.41
C ALA A 53 -6.32 -4.51 6.20
N GLU A 54 -6.52 -3.26 6.64
CA GLU A 54 -7.76 -2.82 7.31
C GLU A 54 -9.01 -2.88 6.41
N HIS A 55 -8.83 -2.80 5.09
CA HIS A 55 -9.93 -2.70 4.11
C HIS A 55 -10.16 -4.01 3.33
N VAL A 56 -9.51 -5.10 3.73
CA VAL A 56 -9.69 -6.42 3.13
C VAL A 56 -11.11 -6.93 3.41
N ASN A 57 -11.79 -7.32 2.35
CA ASN A 57 -13.12 -7.92 2.36
C ASN A 57 -13.20 -9.04 1.30
N LYS A 58 -14.31 -9.77 1.28
CA LYS A 58 -14.50 -10.92 0.38
C LYS A 58 -14.39 -10.59 -1.11
N ASP A 59 -14.70 -9.36 -1.50
CA ASP A 59 -14.72 -8.94 -2.90
C ASP A 59 -13.33 -8.52 -3.38
N ASN A 60 -12.47 -7.99 -2.49
CA ASN A 60 -11.16 -7.46 -2.85
C ASN A 60 -9.96 -8.31 -2.36
N ALA A 61 -10.16 -9.29 -1.48
CA ALA A 61 -9.07 -10.04 -0.86
C ALA A 61 -8.13 -10.72 -1.87
N LEU A 62 -8.68 -11.31 -2.95
CA LEU A 62 -7.87 -11.96 -3.99
C LEU A 62 -7.02 -10.96 -4.77
N GLU A 63 -7.60 -9.81 -5.13
CA GLU A 63 -6.90 -8.75 -5.84
C GLU A 63 -5.77 -8.17 -4.97
N ILE A 64 -6.07 -7.90 -3.70
CA ILE A 64 -5.09 -7.43 -2.71
C ILE A 64 -3.96 -8.44 -2.53
N LEU A 65 -4.26 -9.74 -2.44
CA LEU A 65 -3.23 -10.78 -2.32
C LEU A 65 -2.28 -10.80 -3.52
N MET A 66 -2.84 -10.68 -4.73
CA MET A 66 -2.04 -10.63 -5.96
C MET A 66 -1.15 -9.38 -5.98
N MET A 67 -1.69 -8.22 -5.58
CA MET A 67 -0.93 -6.97 -5.48
C MET A 67 0.18 -7.05 -4.41
N ALA A 68 -0.11 -7.61 -3.24
CA ALA A 68 0.88 -7.82 -2.19
C ALA A 68 2.03 -8.69 -2.69
N ASN A 69 1.72 -9.76 -3.43
CA ASN A 69 2.74 -10.62 -4.02
C ASN A 69 3.60 -9.92 -5.08
N MET A 70 3.03 -9.00 -5.87
CA MET A 70 3.75 -8.25 -6.91
C MET A 70 4.68 -7.16 -6.34
N ASN A 71 4.33 -6.57 -5.20
CA ASN A 71 5.05 -5.44 -4.59
C ASN A 71 5.93 -5.86 -3.39
N ASN A 72 6.30 -7.13 -3.30
CA ASN A 72 7.07 -7.68 -2.18
C ASN A 72 6.45 -7.36 -0.80
N GLY A 73 5.11 -7.36 -0.72
CA GLY A 73 4.34 -6.95 0.45
C GLY A 73 4.36 -8.01 1.56
N ASN A 74 5.46 -8.07 2.30
CA ASN A 74 5.73 -9.14 3.26
C ASN A 74 4.83 -9.09 4.50
N TYR A 75 4.24 -7.94 4.84
CA TYR A 75 3.31 -7.79 5.96
C TYR A 75 1.84 -7.95 5.53
N LEU A 76 1.49 -7.49 4.34
CA LEU A 76 0.14 -7.55 3.80
C LEU A 76 -0.23 -8.98 3.37
N LYS A 77 0.69 -9.70 2.72
CA LYS A 77 0.46 -11.06 2.21
C LYS A 77 -0.02 -12.07 3.28
N PRO A 78 0.64 -12.22 4.44
CA PRO A 78 0.16 -13.12 5.49
C PRO A 78 -1.21 -12.68 6.05
N ARG A 79 -1.44 -11.38 6.28
CA ARG A 79 -2.72 -10.87 6.79
C ARG A 79 -3.90 -11.18 5.86
N VAL A 80 -3.69 -11.04 4.56
CA VAL A 80 -4.73 -11.35 3.56
C VAL A 80 -4.96 -12.85 3.46
N MET A 81 -3.90 -13.66 3.54
CA MET A 81 -4.02 -15.13 3.59
C MET A 81 -4.77 -15.61 4.84
N ASP A 82 -4.50 -15.01 6.00
CA ASP A 82 -5.22 -15.31 7.23
C ASP A 82 -6.71 -14.98 7.09
N TYR A 83 -7.05 -13.85 6.45
CA TYR A 83 -8.44 -13.49 6.16
C TYR A 83 -9.13 -14.49 5.21
N ILE A 84 -8.43 -14.96 4.17
CA ILE A 84 -8.98 -15.92 3.19
C ILE A 84 -9.17 -17.32 3.80
N ASN A 85 -8.30 -17.73 4.73
CA ASN A 85 -8.35 -19.04 5.37
C ASN A 85 -9.25 -19.10 6.62
N ALA A 86 -9.78 -17.96 7.07
CA ALA A 86 -10.70 -17.85 8.21
C ALA A 86 -12.14 -18.26 7.84
#